data_AF-A0A964LZ37-F1
#
_entry.id   AF-A0A964LZ37-F1
#
_cell.length_a   1.000
_cell.length_b   1.000
_cell.length_c   1.000
_cell.angle_alpha   90.00
_cell.angle_beta   90.00
_cell.angle_gamma   90.00
#
_symmetry.space_group_name_H-M   'P 1'
#
loop_
_entity.id
_entity.type
_entity.pdbx_description
1 polymer ?
#
loop_
_entity_poly.entity_id
_entity_poly.type
_entity_poly.pdbx_seq_one_letter_code
_entity_poly.pdbx_strand_id
1 'polypeptide(L)' 'MSSIYLVLIGLVGFSFGWFIYSNFIAGKIYQLDPNYVTPAHQINDGIDYVPTNKYVLWGSHFTAVAGAVPIFWRP' A
#
# COMPACT_ATOMS: atom_id res chain seq x y z
N MET A 1 -31.81 -16.48 -7.52
CA MET A 1 -30.55 -15.76 -7.79
C MET A 1 -29.42 -16.53 -7.13
N SER A 2 -28.45 -17.05 -7.88
CA SER A 2 -27.33 -17.79 -7.27
C SER A 2 -26.42 -16.82 -6.52
N SER A 3 -26.03 -17.15 -5.29
CA SER A 3 -25.18 -16.31 -4.42
C SER A 3 -23.84 -15.95 -5.06
N ILE A 4 -23.37 -16.74 -6.03
CA ILE A 4 -22.14 -16.47 -6.79
C ILE A 4 -22.21 -15.13 -7.53
N TYR A 5 -23.38 -14.74 -8.04
CA TYR A 5 -23.55 -13.48 -8.77
C TYR A 5 -23.40 -12.27 -7.85
N LEU A 6 -23.90 -12.36 -6.61
CA LEU A 6 -23.75 -11.29 -5.62
C LEU A 6 -22.27 -11.09 -5.25
N VAL A 7 -21.52 -12.18 -5.06
CA VAL A 7 -20.08 -12.12 -4.76
C VAL A 7 -19.32 -11.49 -5.92
N LEU A 8 -19.60 -11.90 -7.15
CA LEU A 8 -18.94 -11.37 -8.34
C LEU A 8 -19.21 -9.86 -8.51
N ILE A 9 -20.45 -9.43 -8.38
CA ILE A 9 -20.82 -8.00 -8.46
C ILE A 9 -20.11 -7.21 -7.35
N GLY A 10 -20.06 -7.75 -6.14
CA GLY A 10 -19.33 -7.14 -5.03
C GLY A 10 -17.85 -6.97 -5.33
N LEU A 11 -17.17 -8.03 -5.76
CA LEU A 11 -15.74 -7.99 -6.11
C LEU A 11 -15.45 -6.98 -7.21
N VAL A 12 -16.29 -6.93 -8.25
CA VAL A 12 -16.15 -5.94 -9.33
C VAL A 12 -16.33 -4.52 -8.80
N GLY A 13 -17.36 -4.28 -7.98
CA GLY A 13 -17.59 -2.96 -7.38
C GLY A 13 -16.44 -2.50 -6.49
N PHE A 14 -15.95 -3.37 -5.61
CA PHE A 14 -14.79 -3.08 -4.76
C PHE A 14 -13.52 -2.82 -5.57
N SER A 15 -13.25 -3.65 -6.59
CA SER A 15 -12.08 -3.48 -7.46
C SER A 15 -12.14 -2.16 -8.23
N PHE A 16 -13.33 -1.79 -8.72
CA PHE A 16 -13.56 -0.53 -9.42
C PHE A 16 -13.36 0.69 -8.52
N GLY A 17 -13.94 0.66 -7.32
CA GLY A 17 -13.74 1.71 -6.31
C GLY A 17 -12.28 1.85 -5.92
N TRP A 18 -11.59 0.73 -5.68
CA TRP A 18 -10.16 0.72 -5.40
C TRP A 18 -9.34 1.31 -6.55
N PHE A 19 -9.62 0.94 -7.80
CA PHE A 19 -8.90 1.45 -8.96
C PHE A 19 -9.06 2.97 -9.12
N ILE A 20 -10.28 3.49 -8.99
CA ILE A 20 -10.51 4.94 -9.11
C ILE A 20 -9.80 5.69 -7.97
N TYR A 21 -9.99 5.23 -6.74
CA TYR A 21 -9.50 5.95 -5.57
C TYR A 21 -7.98 5.88 -5.45
N SER A 22 -7.38 4.72 -5.71
CA SER A 22 -5.92 4.56 -5.71
C SER A 22 -5.26 5.44 -6.77
N ASN A 23 -5.81 5.53 -7.98
CA ASN A 23 -5.30 6.41 -9.04
C ASN A 23 -5.45 7.89 -8.67
N PHE A 24 -6.57 8.29 -8.06
CA PHE A 24 -6.74 9.66 -7.57
C PHE A 24 -5.67 9.99 -6.52
N ILE A 25 -5.46 9.13 -5.52
CA ILE A 25 -4.45 9.33 -4.50
C ILE A 25 -3.04 9.40 -5.12
N ALA A 26 -2.70 8.43 -5.98
CA ALA A 26 -1.40 8.33 -6.62
C ALA A 26 -1.08 9.56 -7.49
N GLY A 27 -2.04 10.01 -8.31
CA GLY A 27 -1.83 11.08 -9.27
C GLY A 27 -2.06 12.49 -8.72
N LYS A 28 -3.11 12.71 -7.92
CA LYS A 28 -3.49 14.06 -7.44
C LYS A 28 -2.84 14.42 -6.11
N ILE A 29 -2.74 13.48 -5.18
CA ILE A 29 -2.28 13.76 -3.82
C ILE A 29 -0.76 13.59 -3.73
N TYR A 30 -0.29 12.37 -3.98
CA TYR A 30 1.14 12.04 -3.82
C TYR A 30 1.98 12.34 -5.06
N GLN A 31 1.35 12.50 -6.23
CA GLN A 31 2.04 12.77 -7.51
C GLN A 31 3.21 11.81 -7.74
N LEU A 32 2.93 10.50 -7.62
CA LEU A 32 3.95 9.46 -7.70
C LEU A 32 4.67 9.51 -9.07
N ASP A 33 5.99 9.68 -9.04
CA ASP A 33 6.84 9.61 -10.22
C ASP A 33 7.49 8.22 -10.32
N PRO A 34 7.21 7.44 -11.38
CA PRO A 34 7.82 6.13 -11.59
C PRO A 34 9.34 6.18 -11.84
N ASN A 35 9.89 7.35 -12.17
CA ASN A 35 11.33 7.54 -12.38
C ASN A 35 12.06 8.04 -11.13
N TYR A 36 11.34 8.24 -10.02
CA TYR A 36 11.94 8.71 -8.78
C TYR A 36 12.85 7.63 -8.17
N VAL A 37 14.14 7.93 -8.10
CA VAL A 37 15.14 7.07 -7.43
C VAL A 37 15.16 7.43 -5.95
N THR A 38 14.95 6.42 -5.09
CA THR A 38 14.97 6.66 -3.65
C THR A 38 16.39 6.99 -3.16
N PRO A 39 16.54 7.82 -2.12
CA PRO A 39 17.84 8.16 -1.54
C PRO A 39 18.68 6.94 -1.14
N ALA A 40 18.02 5.84 -0.74
CA ALA A 40 18.67 4.56 -0.45
C ALA A 40 19.51 4.04 -1.64
N HIS A 41 19.07 4.25 -2.88
CA HIS A 41 19.79 3.84 -4.08
C HIS A 41 20.73 4.93 -4.61
N GLN A 42 20.42 6.21 -4.37
CA GLN A 42 21.24 7.33 -4.87
C GLN A 42 22.51 7.56 -4.01
N ILE A 43 22.37 7.53 -2.69
CA ILE A 43 23.47 7.85 -1.75
C ILE A 43 24.23 6.58 -1.37
N ASN A 44 23.50 5.52 -1.02
CA ASN A 44 24.02 4.19 -0.69
C ASN A 44 25.28 4.22 0.22
N ASP A 45 25.17 4.91 1.37
CA ASP A 45 26.31 5.15 2.27
C ASP A 45 26.63 3.97 3.21
N GLY A 46 25.79 2.94 3.23
CA GLY A 46 25.96 1.76 4.07
C GLY A 46 25.57 1.97 5.54
N ILE A 47 25.05 3.14 5.92
CA ILE A 47 24.66 3.48 7.29
C ILE A 47 23.18 3.91 7.32
N ASP A 48 22.87 5.08 6.77
CA ASP A 48 21.52 5.67 6.79
C ASP A 48 20.74 5.37 5.50
N TYR A 49 21.44 5.20 4.39
CA TYR A 49 20.87 4.97 3.07
C TYR A 49 21.32 3.60 2.56
N VAL A 50 20.53 2.56 2.86
CA VAL A 50 20.83 1.18 2.44
C VAL A 50 19.68 0.61 1.62
N PRO A 51 19.94 0.16 0.37
CA PRO A 51 18.95 -0.52 -0.45
C PRO A 51 18.43 -1.77 0.26
N THR A 52 17.14 -1.77 0.58
CA THR A 52 16.47 -2.88 1.25
C THR A 52 15.46 -3.53 0.32
N ASN A 53 15.26 -4.85 0.47
CA ASN A 53 14.25 -5.56 -0.29
C ASN A 53 12.84 -4.97 -0.03
N LYS A 54 12.14 -4.60 -1.11
CA LYS A 54 10.79 -4.03 -1.08
C LYS A 54 9.77 -4.83 -0.27
N TYR A 55 9.88 -6.16 -0.22
CA TYR A 55 8.96 -7.01 0.55
C TYR A 55 9.18 -6.88 2.06
N VAL A 56 10.43 -6.69 2.48
CA VAL A 56 10.78 -6.46 3.89
C VAL A 56 10.28 -5.09 4.34
N LEU A 57 10.50 -4.06 3.50
CA LEU A 57 9.99 -2.71 3.75
C LEU A 57 8.44 -2.72 3.87
N TRP A 58 7.76 -3.38 2.93
CA TRP A 58 6.31 -3.53 2.98
C TRP A 58 5.84 -4.25 4.24
N GLY A 59 6.50 -5.34 4.65
CA GLY A 59 6.16 -6.08 5.87
C GLY A 59 6.31 -5.22 7.13
N SER A 60 7.34 -4.39 7.21
CA SER A 60 7.53 -3.44 8.31
C SER A 60 6.40 -2.41 8.36
N HIS A 61 6.05 -1.78 7.23
CA HIS A 61 4.93 -0.84 7.15
C HIS A 61 3.59 -1.49 7.50
N PHE A 62 3.34 -2.68 6.96
CA PHE A 62 2.12 -3.43 7.25
C PHE A 62 2.01 -3.75 8.74
N THR A 63 3.11 -4.21 9.36
CA THR A 63 3.15 -4.52 10.80
C THR A 63 2.96 -3.27 11.65
N ALA A 64 3.51 -2.12 11.26
CA ALA A 64 3.29 -0.86 11.96
C ALA A 64 1.81 -0.43 11.96
N VAL A 65 1.11 -0.62 10.83
CA VAL A 65 -0.33 -0.32 10.73
C VAL A 65 -1.17 -1.37 11.49
N ALA A 66 -0.90 -2.66 11.27
CA ALA A 66 -1.63 -3.76 11.88
C ALA A 66 -1.41 -3.84 13.40
N GLY A 67 -0.19 -3.53 13.87
CA GLY A 67 0.19 -3.51 15.28
C GLY A 67 -0.50 -2.41 16.09
N ALA A 68 -1.10 -1.41 15.45
CA ALA A 68 -1.92 -0.41 16.12
C ALA A 68 -3.36 -0.92 16.40
N VAL A 69 -3.84 -1.94 15.68
CA VAL A 69 -5.20 -2.49 15.82
C VAL A 69 -5.49 -3.01 17.25
N PRO A 70 -4.58 -3.76 17.91
CA PRO A 70 -4.79 -4.22 19.29
C PRO A 70 -4.93 -3.10 20.33
N ILE A 71 -4.48 -1.88 20.03
CA ILE A 71 -4.53 -0.73 20.97
C ILE A 71 -5.92 -0.11 20.97
N PHE A 72 -6.58 -0.03 19.81
CA PHE A 72 -7.94 0.52 19.68
C PHE A 72 -9.04 -0.49 20.04
N TRP A 73 -8.70 -1.77 20.10
CA TRP A 73 -9.62 -2.89 20.38
C TRP A 73 -9.44 -3.43 21.80
N ARG A 74 -9.18 -2.56 22.77
CA ARG A 74 -9.43 -2.92 24.18
C ARG A 74 -10.95 -2.79 24.43
N PRO A 75 -11.60 -3.84 24.95
CA PRO A 75 -13.03 -3.79 25.30
C PRO A 75 -13.32 -2.75 26.38
#